data_AF-A0A955V924-F1
#
_entry.id   AF-A0A955V924-F1
#
_cell.length_a   1.000
_cell.length_b   1.000
_cell.length_c   1.000
_cell.angle_alpha   90.00
_cell.angle_beta   90.00
_cell.angle_gamma   90.00
#
_symmetry.space_group_name_H-M   'P 1'
#
loop_
_entity.id
_entity.type
_entity.pdbx_description
1 polymer ?
#
loop_
_entity_poly.entity_id
_entity_poly.type
_entity_poly.pdbx_seq_one_letter_code
_entity_poly.pdbx_strand_id
1 'polypeptide(L)'
;APPTQPAPPAARPGGLSPQLVGALKGAAVVGVAFLLYVALSDKSGPRAPGQSMTGNDAVGRPTPQQVVAPAGGGGEAPAMGGGQDDGGGDMGGGQQARSLTPEVTPRLQAASERVEADPGSRDARVELGWALVEARGWIDVYHTAEDLLAADAEDADGLALAAAVRVAMGQRDGVAELLDRAIAKDPKNANAYAWRGRVAQLVGDEDGKAKYWTEARGLAPDKAAMDATIAGFEAAGTAPSRHPGPGEAPAQAQPADDGGTEAFEGGVSGTVKLAAGATPPAGAVLFLIARVPGAAGGPPAATRKIVSPTFPRAFTLGPSDVMMGGAFPESVTVQARLDSDGNPMTRDPSDLVASWPGEVQAGQRGIVLELAPGR
;
A
#
# COMPACT_ATOMS: atom_id res chain seq x y z
N ALA A 1 23.75 83.80 -8.95
CA ALA A 1 23.37 82.40 -9.24
C ALA A 1 22.64 81.86 -8.03
N PRO A 2 21.41 81.34 -8.16
CA PRO A 2 20.73 80.70 -7.04
C PRO A 2 21.35 79.31 -6.76
N PRO A 3 21.32 78.82 -5.51
CA PRO A 3 21.88 77.53 -5.14
C PRO A 3 21.01 76.38 -5.69
N THR A 4 21.67 75.42 -6.33
CA THR A 4 21.11 74.17 -6.87
C THR A 4 20.61 73.28 -5.75
N GLN A 5 19.32 72.91 -5.78
CA GLN A 5 18.76 71.84 -4.95
C GLN A 5 19.40 70.49 -5.32
N PRO A 6 19.72 69.62 -4.34
CA PRO A 6 20.19 68.28 -4.65
C PRO A 6 19.03 67.40 -5.15
N ALA A 7 19.31 66.60 -6.19
CA ALA A 7 18.38 65.65 -6.79
C ALA A 7 17.93 64.55 -5.79
N PRO A 8 16.71 64.02 -5.91
CA PRO A 8 16.25 62.91 -5.08
C PRO A 8 17.10 61.64 -5.35
N PRO A 9 17.32 60.78 -4.34
CA PRO A 9 18.11 59.57 -4.52
C PRO A 9 17.42 58.59 -5.48
N ALA A 10 18.22 58.00 -6.37
CA ALA A 10 17.80 56.99 -7.32
C ALA A 10 17.15 55.78 -6.62
N ALA A 11 16.01 55.32 -7.16
CA ALA A 11 15.36 54.10 -6.74
C ALA A 11 16.32 52.92 -6.87
N ARG A 12 16.48 52.14 -5.78
CA ARG A 12 17.25 50.90 -5.79
C ARG A 12 16.57 49.90 -6.73
N PRO A 13 17.32 49.10 -7.51
CA PRO A 13 16.72 48.03 -8.30
C PRO A 13 16.01 47.05 -7.35
N GLY A 14 14.72 46.85 -7.57
CA GLY A 14 13.90 45.95 -6.77
C GLY A 14 14.43 44.52 -6.85
N GLY A 15 14.82 43.97 -5.70
CA GLY A 15 15.03 42.54 -5.56
C GLY A 15 13.71 41.79 -5.81
N LEU A 16 13.81 40.63 -6.44
CA LEU A 16 12.67 39.73 -6.70
C LEU A 16 11.95 39.42 -5.39
N SER A 17 10.62 39.49 -5.41
CA SER A 17 9.80 39.20 -4.22
C SER A 17 10.04 37.75 -3.76
N PRO A 18 9.93 37.47 -2.44
CA PRO A 18 10.15 36.12 -1.89
C PRO A 18 9.27 35.03 -2.55
N GLN A 19 8.11 35.42 -3.07
CA GLN A 19 7.20 34.53 -3.80
C GLN A 19 7.75 34.11 -5.17
N LEU A 20 8.45 35.01 -5.88
CA LEU A 20 9.08 34.69 -7.17
C LEU A 20 10.35 33.84 -7.00
N VAL A 21 11.08 34.04 -5.90
CA VAL A 21 12.23 33.21 -5.53
C VAL A 21 11.79 31.79 -5.10
N GLY A 22 10.62 31.68 -4.45
CA GLY A 22 9.99 30.39 -4.15
C GLY A 22 9.56 29.63 -5.40
N ALA A 23 8.93 30.32 -6.36
CA ALA A 23 8.49 29.73 -7.63
C ALA A 23 9.66 29.26 -8.51
N LEU A 24 10.76 30.02 -8.57
CA LEU A 24 11.96 29.63 -9.35
C LEU A 24 12.71 28.43 -8.74
N LYS A 25 12.67 28.26 -7.40
CA LYS A 25 13.25 27.07 -6.73
C LYS A 25 12.37 25.82 -6.92
N GLY A 26 11.04 25.97 -6.94
CA GLY A 26 10.11 24.87 -7.21
C GLY A 26 10.23 24.31 -8.64
N ALA A 27 10.34 25.20 -9.64
CA ALA A 27 10.45 24.79 -11.05
C ALA A 27 11.76 24.05 -11.38
N ALA A 28 12.88 24.39 -10.71
CA ALA A 28 14.17 23.73 -10.92
C ALA A 28 14.22 22.29 -10.36
N VAL A 29 13.48 21.99 -9.28
CA VAL A 29 13.44 20.65 -8.68
C VAL A 29 12.59 19.69 -9.53
N VAL A 30 11.48 20.16 -10.09
CA VAL A 30 10.60 19.35 -10.95
C VAL A 30 11.28 19.02 -12.29
N GLY A 31 12.02 19.97 -12.88
CA GLY A 31 12.75 19.74 -14.14
C GLY A 31 13.87 18.70 -14.05
N VAL A 32 14.58 18.65 -12.91
CA VAL A 32 15.67 17.67 -12.69
C VAL A 32 15.10 16.26 -12.44
N ALA A 33 13.96 16.14 -11.75
CA ALA A 33 13.28 14.85 -11.55
C ALA A 33 12.73 14.28 -12.86
N PHE A 34 12.18 15.13 -13.74
CA PHE A 34 11.66 14.72 -15.05
C PHE A 34 12.78 14.25 -16.00
N LEU A 35 13.93 14.93 -16.02
CA LEU A 35 15.08 14.52 -16.84
C LEU A 35 15.75 13.22 -16.35
N LEU A 36 15.76 12.96 -15.03
CA LEU A 36 16.21 11.69 -14.46
C LEU A 36 15.27 10.54 -14.83
N TYR A 37 13.95 10.77 -14.83
CA TYR A 37 12.95 9.78 -15.19
C TYR A 37 13.02 9.36 -16.67
N VAL A 38 13.19 10.33 -17.58
CA VAL A 38 13.31 10.06 -19.02
C VAL A 38 14.61 9.32 -19.35
N ALA A 39 15.74 9.67 -18.71
CA ALA A 39 17.03 9.02 -18.96
C ALA A 39 17.10 7.56 -18.46
N LEU A 40 16.26 7.16 -17.51
CA LEU A 40 16.18 5.80 -16.98
C LEU A 40 15.22 4.88 -17.76
N SER A 41 14.35 5.46 -18.60
CA SER A 41 13.28 4.72 -19.29
C SER A 41 13.68 4.13 -20.65
N ASP A 42 14.78 4.60 -21.26
CA ASP A 42 15.17 4.25 -22.64
C ASP A 42 16.01 2.96 -22.79
N LYS A 43 16.19 2.18 -21.72
CA LYS A 43 17.02 0.95 -21.75
C LYS A 43 16.31 -0.25 -21.14
N SER A 44 15.38 -0.87 -21.84
CA SER A 44 14.92 -2.24 -21.51
C SER A 44 14.29 -2.93 -22.73
N GLY A 45 15.05 -3.84 -23.37
CA GLY A 45 14.51 -4.79 -24.35
C GLY A 45 13.84 -6.00 -23.67
N PRO A 46 13.04 -6.80 -24.40
CA PRO A 46 12.27 -7.91 -23.82
C PRO A 46 13.14 -9.10 -23.35
N ARG A 47 12.74 -9.71 -22.22
CA ARG A 47 13.45 -10.76 -21.45
C ARG A 47 13.11 -12.18 -21.90
N ALA A 48 14.05 -13.12 -21.73
CA ALA A 48 13.83 -14.56 -21.88
C ALA A 48 13.42 -15.24 -20.54
N PRO A 49 12.73 -16.40 -20.56
CA PRO A 49 12.20 -17.03 -19.35
C PRO A 49 13.30 -17.58 -18.41
N GLY A 50 13.25 -17.22 -17.11
CA GLY A 50 14.08 -17.81 -16.06
C GLY A 50 15.14 -16.90 -15.40
N GLN A 51 15.16 -15.59 -15.68
CA GLN A 51 16.03 -14.63 -14.97
C GLN A 51 15.33 -13.94 -13.79
N SER A 52 16.13 -13.54 -12.78
CA SER A 52 15.66 -12.85 -11.58
C SER A 52 15.01 -11.48 -11.91
N MET A 53 13.96 -11.14 -11.15
CA MET A 53 13.11 -9.97 -11.40
C MET A 53 13.75 -8.62 -11.06
N THR A 54 14.99 -8.58 -10.54
CA THR A 54 15.66 -7.37 -10.03
C THR A 54 16.85 -6.90 -10.87
N GLY A 55 17.13 -7.54 -12.02
CA GLY A 55 18.12 -7.04 -12.98
C GLY A 55 19.55 -6.91 -12.42
N ASN A 56 19.94 -7.74 -11.47
CA ASN A 56 21.21 -7.61 -10.77
C ASN A 56 22.05 -8.89 -10.85
N ASP A 57 22.42 -9.29 -12.07
CA ASP A 57 23.45 -10.31 -12.31
C ASP A 57 24.53 -9.76 -13.26
N ALA A 58 25.18 -8.68 -12.83
CA ALA A 58 26.39 -8.18 -13.49
C ALA A 58 27.40 -7.61 -12.48
N VAL A 59 27.65 -8.30 -11.36
CA VAL A 59 28.88 -8.08 -10.59
C VAL A 59 29.42 -9.42 -10.06
N GLY A 60 30.24 -10.05 -10.90
CA GLY A 60 31.47 -10.74 -10.50
C GLY A 60 31.38 -11.94 -9.54
N ARG A 61 31.39 -13.16 -10.10
CA ARG A 61 32.28 -14.21 -9.61
C ARG A 61 32.92 -14.95 -10.80
N PRO A 62 34.26 -15.08 -10.86
CA PRO A 62 34.93 -15.83 -11.92
C PRO A 62 34.70 -17.34 -11.73
N THR A 63 34.15 -17.99 -12.74
CA THR A 63 34.08 -19.47 -12.84
C THR A 63 35.47 -20.04 -13.10
N PRO A 64 35.95 -21.03 -12.32
CA PRO A 64 37.07 -21.87 -12.73
C PRO A 64 36.62 -22.79 -13.86
N GLN A 65 37.42 -22.81 -14.92
CA GLN A 65 37.37 -23.79 -16.00
C GLN A 65 37.35 -25.22 -15.45
N GLN A 66 36.47 -26.07 -15.99
CA GLN A 66 36.82 -27.47 -16.19
C GLN A 66 36.29 -27.98 -17.53
N VAL A 67 37.27 -28.44 -18.30
CA VAL A 67 37.27 -29.12 -19.59
C VAL A 67 36.59 -30.49 -19.47
N VAL A 68 35.82 -30.95 -20.47
CA VAL A 68 35.98 -32.22 -21.23
C VAL A 68 35.04 -32.22 -22.47
N ALA A 69 35.56 -32.82 -23.55
CA ALA A 69 35.20 -32.81 -24.97
C ALA A 69 33.99 -33.69 -25.40
N PRO A 70 33.63 -33.73 -26.72
CA PRO A 70 32.32 -34.19 -27.23
C PRO A 70 32.34 -35.57 -27.94
N ALA A 71 31.15 -36.15 -28.15
CA ALA A 71 30.80 -37.16 -29.15
C ALA A 71 29.26 -37.20 -29.25
N GLY A 72 28.53 -37.35 -30.37
CA GLY A 72 28.83 -37.75 -31.74
C GLY A 72 27.77 -38.78 -32.20
N GLY A 73 26.98 -38.45 -33.24
CA GLY A 73 26.40 -39.45 -34.19
C GLY A 73 24.91 -39.85 -34.09
N GLY A 74 24.09 -39.39 -35.05
CA GLY A 74 23.61 -40.21 -36.19
C GLY A 74 22.27 -40.99 -36.13
N GLY A 75 21.37 -40.66 -37.08
CA GLY A 75 20.36 -41.54 -37.73
C GLY A 75 19.03 -41.74 -36.99
N GLU A 76 17.85 -41.89 -37.59
CA GLU A 76 17.29 -41.80 -38.96
C GLU A 76 15.75 -41.89 -38.80
N ALA A 77 14.97 -41.25 -39.69
CA ALA A 77 13.49 -41.30 -39.76
C ALA A 77 13.02 -42.54 -40.58
N PRO A 78 11.72 -42.92 -40.75
CA PRO A 78 10.64 -42.02 -41.23
C PRO A 78 9.15 -42.34 -40.90
N ALA A 79 8.30 -41.40 -41.32
CA ALA A 79 6.93 -41.50 -41.85
C ALA A 79 5.73 -41.85 -40.93
N MET A 80 4.79 -40.91 -40.81
CA MET A 80 3.45 -40.96 -41.46
C MET A 80 2.78 -39.57 -41.38
N GLY A 81 2.05 -39.24 -42.46
CA GLY A 81 1.49 -37.91 -42.79
C GLY A 81 0.57 -37.29 -41.73
N GLY A 82 0.27 -35.99 -41.77
CA GLY A 82 -0.05 -35.16 -42.92
C GLY A 82 -1.35 -34.44 -42.57
N GLY A 83 -1.22 -33.23 -42.03
CA GLY A 83 -2.32 -32.40 -41.54
C GLY A 83 -1.81 -30.98 -41.34
N GLN A 84 -1.86 -30.22 -42.42
CA GLN A 84 -1.42 -28.85 -42.62
C GLN A 84 -2.56 -27.92 -42.13
N ASP A 85 -2.19 -26.93 -41.32
CA ASP A 85 -2.71 -25.55 -41.27
C ASP A 85 -3.98 -25.23 -40.43
N ASP A 86 -3.77 -24.65 -39.24
CA ASP A 86 -3.82 -23.19 -39.00
C ASP A 86 -4.35 -22.82 -37.59
N GLY A 87 -3.62 -21.92 -36.91
CA GLY A 87 -4.14 -21.22 -35.73
C GLY A 87 -3.36 -21.44 -34.43
N GLY A 88 -2.08 -21.08 -34.42
CA GLY A 88 -1.38 -20.78 -33.16
C GLY A 88 -2.04 -19.57 -32.47
N GLY A 89 -2.67 -19.83 -31.33
CA GLY A 89 -3.24 -18.82 -30.44
C GLY A 89 -2.87 -19.18 -29.00
N ASP A 90 -1.70 -18.69 -28.61
CA ASP A 90 -1.19 -18.63 -27.24
C ASP A 90 -2.28 -18.22 -26.24
N MET A 91 -2.73 -19.17 -25.39
CA MET A 91 -3.53 -18.86 -24.19
C MET A 91 -2.62 -18.59 -22.97
N GLY A 92 -1.49 -17.94 -23.19
CA GLY A 92 -0.72 -17.24 -22.18
C GLY A 92 -1.38 -15.91 -21.81
N GLY A 93 -2.53 -15.96 -21.14
CA GLY A 93 -3.17 -14.80 -20.52
C GLY A 93 -2.39 -14.31 -19.30
N GLY A 94 -1.11 -13.98 -19.47
CA GLY A 94 -0.35 -13.21 -18.50
C GLY A 94 -1.04 -11.86 -18.36
N GLN A 95 -1.75 -11.66 -17.24
CA GLN A 95 -2.16 -10.34 -16.82
C GLN A 95 -0.91 -9.49 -16.73
N GLN A 96 -0.71 -8.65 -17.76
CA GLN A 96 0.28 -7.59 -17.78
C GLN A 96 0.25 -6.93 -16.40
N ALA A 97 1.44 -6.80 -15.80
CA ALA A 97 1.58 -6.12 -14.52
C ALA A 97 0.86 -4.77 -14.63
N ARG A 98 -0.27 -4.65 -13.94
CA ARG A 98 -1.13 -3.47 -13.98
C ARG A 98 -0.28 -2.28 -13.57
N SER A 99 -0.23 -1.24 -14.39
CA SER A 99 0.50 -0.02 -14.07
C SER A 99 0.04 0.51 -12.71
N LEU A 100 0.99 0.93 -11.86
CA LEU A 100 0.68 1.59 -10.59
C LEU A 100 0.10 2.99 -10.79
N THR A 101 0.27 3.55 -11.98
CA THR A 101 -0.36 4.80 -12.41
C THR A 101 -1.83 4.55 -12.76
N PRO A 102 -2.75 5.42 -12.30
CA PRO A 102 -4.16 5.37 -12.68
C PRO A 102 -4.30 5.40 -14.21
N GLU A 103 -5.28 4.67 -14.73
CA GLU A 103 -5.63 4.77 -16.15
C GLU A 103 -6.19 6.18 -16.42
N VAL A 104 -5.62 6.88 -17.41
CA VAL A 104 -6.09 8.22 -17.76
C VAL A 104 -7.43 8.09 -18.49
N THR A 105 -8.51 8.38 -17.78
CA THR A 105 -9.87 8.42 -18.35
C THR A 105 -10.33 9.86 -18.54
N PRO A 106 -11.24 10.14 -19.50
CA PRO A 106 -11.81 11.48 -19.66
C PRO A 106 -12.45 12.02 -18.37
N ARG A 107 -13.06 11.14 -17.57
CA ARG A 107 -13.65 11.50 -16.28
C ARG A 107 -12.59 11.88 -15.26
N LEU A 108 -11.51 11.11 -15.16
CA LEU A 108 -10.39 11.43 -14.28
C LEU A 108 -9.75 12.76 -14.65
N GLN A 109 -9.49 12.99 -15.94
CA GLN A 109 -8.95 14.26 -16.41
C GLN A 109 -9.86 15.44 -16.05
N ALA A 110 -11.16 15.35 -16.35
CA ALA A 110 -12.10 16.42 -16.05
C ALA A 110 -12.26 16.68 -14.53
N ALA A 111 -12.14 15.65 -13.70
CA ALA A 111 -12.18 15.79 -12.24
C ALA A 111 -10.89 16.47 -11.71
N SER A 112 -9.72 16.08 -12.22
CA SER A 112 -8.45 16.72 -11.88
C SER A 112 -8.44 18.20 -12.25
N GLU A 113 -8.89 18.56 -13.46
CA GLU A 113 -9.00 19.96 -13.90
C GLU A 113 -9.91 20.80 -12.99
N ARG A 114 -10.98 20.19 -12.45
CA ARG A 114 -11.87 20.88 -11.50
C ARG A 114 -11.22 21.11 -10.14
N VAL A 115 -10.43 20.17 -9.64
CA VAL A 115 -9.64 20.36 -8.42
C VAL A 115 -8.53 21.39 -8.62
N GLU A 116 -7.91 21.45 -9.81
CA GLU A 116 -6.92 22.48 -10.14
C GLU A 116 -7.54 23.88 -10.20
N ALA A 117 -8.75 24.00 -10.77
CA ALA A 117 -9.47 25.26 -10.87
C ALA A 117 -9.97 25.77 -9.50
N ASP A 118 -10.41 24.85 -8.63
CA ASP A 118 -10.80 25.15 -7.25
C ASP A 118 -10.26 24.11 -6.27
N PRO A 119 -9.02 24.30 -5.78
CA PRO A 119 -8.42 23.39 -4.81
C PRO A 119 -9.13 23.40 -3.45
N GLY A 120 -10.07 24.31 -3.20
CA GLY A 120 -10.86 24.33 -1.97
C GLY A 120 -12.14 23.50 -2.07
N SER A 121 -12.59 23.18 -3.28
CA SER A 121 -13.88 22.53 -3.51
C SER A 121 -13.90 21.10 -2.96
N ARG A 122 -14.83 20.86 -2.03
CA ARG A 122 -15.16 19.51 -1.55
C ARG A 122 -15.72 18.66 -2.70
N ASP A 123 -16.67 19.20 -3.46
CA ASP A 123 -17.36 18.46 -4.50
C ASP A 123 -16.39 18.05 -5.62
N ALA A 124 -15.46 18.93 -6.01
CA ALA A 124 -14.43 18.58 -6.99
C ALA A 124 -13.52 17.44 -6.49
N ARG A 125 -13.16 17.44 -5.19
CA ARG A 125 -12.40 16.33 -4.58
C ARG A 125 -13.18 15.03 -4.56
N VAL A 126 -14.47 15.07 -4.23
CA VAL A 126 -15.34 13.88 -4.25
C VAL A 126 -15.40 13.29 -5.66
N GLU A 127 -15.56 14.14 -6.67
CA GLU A 127 -15.57 13.69 -8.07
C GLU A 127 -14.23 13.09 -8.50
N LEU A 128 -13.11 13.69 -8.06
CA LEU A 128 -11.77 13.15 -8.27
C LEU A 128 -11.63 11.76 -7.62
N GLY A 129 -12.05 11.62 -6.37
CA GLY A 129 -11.98 10.35 -5.64
C GLY A 129 -12.73 9.23 -6.36
N TRP A 130 -13.96 9.48 -6.81
CA TRP A 130 -14.75 8.48 -7.54
C TRP A 130 -14.20 8.21 -8.96
N ALA A 131 -13.63 9.21 -9.64
CA ALA A 131 -12.97 9.00 -10.92
C ALA A 131 -11.68 8.16 -10.77
N LEU A 132 -10.93 8.36 -9.68
CA LEU A 132 -9.75 7.57 -9.35
C LEU A 132 -10.10 6.12 -9.01
N VAL A 133 -11.24 5.87 -8.34
CA VAL A 133 -11.77 4.52 -8.10
C VAL A 133 -11.98 3.78 -9.43
N GLU A 134 -12.59 4.43 -10.42
CA GLU A 134 -12.80 3.86 -11.76
C GLU A 134 -11.48 3.61 -12.49
N ALA A 135 -10.55 4.55 -12.39
CA ALA A 135 -9.20 4.45 -12.93
C ALA A 135 -8.27 3.50 -12.15
N ARG A 136 -8.76 2.90 -11.05
CA ARG A 136 -8.01 2.03 -10.13
C ARG A 136 -6.77 2.69 -9.50
N GLY A 137 -6.80 4.02 -9.35
CA GLY A 137 -5.78 4.83 -8.70
C GLY A 137 -5.86 4.78 -7.18
N TRP A 138 -5.80 3.59 -6.57
CA TRP A 138 -6.17 3.39 -5.16
C TRP A 138 -5.31 4.17 -4.15
N ILE A 139 -4.06 4.50 -4.49
CA ILE A 139 -3.19 5.36 -3.65
C ILE A 139 -3.75 6.79 -3.62
N ASP A 140 -4.13 7.32 -4.77
CA ASP A 140 -4.69 8.66 -4.87
C ASP A 140 -6.11 8.72 -4.27
N VAL A 141 -6.89 7.63 -4.38
CA VAL A 141 -8.18 7.50 -3.66
C VAL A 141 -7.97 7.59 -2.14
N TYR A 142 -6.93 6.91 -1.63
CA TYR A 142 -6.60 6.94 -0.20
C TYR A 142 -6.30 8.38 0.26
N HIS A 143 -5.44 9.10 -0.45
CA HIS A 143 -5.14 10.50 -0.11
C HIS A 143 -6.36 11.42 -0.26
N THR A 144 -7.18 11.21 -1.30
CA THR A 144 -8.43 11.98 -1.48
C THR A 144 -9.40 11.75 -0.31
N ALA A 145 -9.51 10.51 0.17
CA ALA A 145 -10.32 10.17 1.32
C ALA A 145 -9.77 10.80 2.62
N GLU A 146 -8.45 10.78 2.82
CA GLU A 146 -7.81 11.46 3.96
C GLU A 146 -8.09 12.96 3.96
N ASP A 147 -7.97 13.62 2.82
CA ASP A 147 -8.23 15.06 2.71
C ASP A 147 -9.67 15.43 3.08
N LEU A 148 -10.66 14.65 2.60
CA LEU A 148 -12.06 14.83 2.93
C LEU A 148 -12.31 14.61 4.43
N LEU A 149 -11.74 13.55 5.00
CA LEU A 149 -11.91 13.19 6.41
C LEU A 149 -11.15 14.11 7.37
N ALA A 150 -10.07 14.74 6.92
CA ALA A 150 -9.35 15.75 7.68
C ALA A 150 -10.16 17.05 7.79
N ALA A 151 -10.94 17.39 6.77
CA ALA A 151 -11.84 18.53 6.78
C ALA A 151 -13.12 18.25 7.60
N ASP A 152 -13.70 17.06 7.45
CA ASP A 152 -14.83 16.57 8.23
C ASP A 152 -14.70 15.06 8.48
N ALA A 153 -14.48 14.67 9.74
CA ALA A 153 -14.28 13.27 10.12
C ALA A 153 -15.50 12.37 9.86
N GLU A 154 -16.67 12.96 9.64
CA GLU A 154 -17.91 12.27 9.29
C GLU A 154 -18.34 12.53 7.84
N ASP A 155 -17.44 13.02 6.99
CA ASP A 155 -17.73 13.26 5.57
C ASP A 155 -18.22 11.97 4.90
N ALA A 156 -19.45 11.98 4.38
CA ALA A 156 -20.08 10.78 3.85
C ALA A 156 -19.30 10.17 2.66
N ASP A 157 -18.79 11.01 1.75
CA ASP A 157 -18.01 10.55 0.60
C ASP A 157 -16.60 10.14 1.03
N GLY A 158 -15.97 10.85 1.95
CA GLY A 158 -14.68 10.47 2.54
C GLY A 158 -14.73 9.09 3.20
N LEU A 159 -15.78 8.83 4.00
CA LEU A 159 -16.02 7.52 4.61
C LEU A 159 -16.26 6.43 3.55
N ALA A 160 -17.03 6.72 2.50
CA ALA A 160 -17.31 5.78 1.41
C ALA A 160 -16.07 5.49 0.54
N LEU A 161 -15.23 6.49 0.25
CA LEU A 161 -13.97 6.32 -0.46
C LEU A 161 -12.95 5.53 0.39
N ALA A 162 -12.87 5.80 1.70
CA ALA A 162 -12.05 5.02 2.62
C ALA A 162 -12.51 3.55 2.68
N ALA A 163 -13.82 3.29 2.66
CA ALA A 163 -14.36 1.94 2.55
C ALA A 163 -13.96 1.27 1.23
N ALA A 164 -14.06 1.98 0.10
CA ALA A 164 -13.66 1.48 -1.21
C ALA A 164 -12.19 1.04 -1.25
N VAL A 165 -11.30 1.86 -0.68
CA VAL A 165 -9.87 1.52 -0.53
C VAL A 165 -9.70 0.25 0.30
N ARG A 166 -10.35 0.16 1.46
CA ARG A 166 -10.26 -1.02 2.34
C ARG A 166 -10.72 -2.29 1.62
N VAL A 167 -11.83 -2.23 0.89
CA VAL A 167 -12.32 -3.34 0.05
C VAL A 167 -11.29 -3.73 -1.01
N ALA A 168 -10.70 -2.75 -1.72
CA ALA A 168 -9.69 -3.00 -2.73
C ALA A 168 -8.42 -3.66 -2.15
N MET A 169 -8.04 -3.28 -0.92
CA MET A 169 -6.93 -3.87 -0.16
C MET A 169 -7.28 -5.21 0.49
N GLY A 170 -8.54 -5.68 0.38
CA GLY A 170 -9.00 -6.92 1.00
C GLY A 170 -9.25 -6.83 2.51
N GLN A 171 -9.24 -5.63 3.08
CA GLN A 171 -9.57 -5.35 4.48
C GLN A 171 -11.10 -5.23 4.58
N ARG A 172 -11.77 -6.28 5.07
CA ARG A 172 -13.25 -6.31 5.14
C ARG A 172 -13.82 -5.97 6.51
N ASP A 173 -12.99 -6.06 7.56
CA ASP A 173 -13.40 -5.78 8.94
C ASP A 173 -13.78 -4.31 9.12
N GLY A 174 -14.91 -4.05 9.79
CA GLY A 174 -15.43 -2.70 10.06
C GLY A 174 -15.85 -1.89 8.83
N VAL A 175 -15.72 -2.41 7.60
CA VAL A 175 -16.08 -1.67 6.38
C VAL A 175 -17.59 -1.44 6.27
N ALA A 176 -18.39 -2.43 6.66
CA ALA A 176 -19.84 -2.31 6.69
C ALA A 176 -20.27 -1.16 7.60
N GLU A 177 -19.70 -1.06 8.79
CA GLU A 177 -19.99 0.02 9.76
C GLU A 177 -19.55 1.39 9.24
N LEU A 178 -18.41 1.45 8.53
CA LEU A 178 -17.92 2.67 7.90
C LEU A 178 -18.90 3.19 6.84
N LEU A 179 -19.45 2.28 6.02
CA LEU A 179 -20.46 2.61 5.02
C LEU A 179 -21.83 2.91 5.63
N ASP A 180 -22.20 2.23 6.72
CA ASP A 180 -23.44 2.52 7.45
C ASP A 180 -23.38 3.92 8.09
N ARG A 181 -22.21 4.37 8.57
CA ARG A 181 -21.98 5.76 8.99
C ARG A 181 -22.09 6.74 7.83
N ALA A 182 -21.47 6.44 6.68
CA ALA A 182 -21.59 7.26 5.48
C ALA A 182 -23.06 7.45 5.05
N ILE A 183 -23.83 6.36 5.02
CA ILE A 183 -25.27 6.36 4.69
C ILE A 183 -26.07 7.14 5.74
N ALA A 184 -25.74 7.01 7.03
CA ALA A 184 -26.42 7.77 8.08
C ALA A 184 -26.18 9.28 7.96
N LYS A 185 -25.00 9.69 7.47
CA LYS A 185 -24.66 11.11 7.25
C LYS A 185 -25.25 11.67 5.97
N ASP A 186 -25.22 10.90 4.88
CA ASP A 186 -25.91 11.24 3.65
C ASP A 186 -26.73 10.04 3.13
N PRO A 187 -28.04 10.00 3.47
CA PRO A 187 -28.94 8.96 2.99
C PRO A 187 -29.18 8.96 1.47
N LYS A 188 -28.67 9.97 0.74
CA LYS A 188 -28.76 10.03 -0.72
C LYS A 188 -27.44 9.64 -1.41
N ASN A 189 -26.41 9.24 -0.66
CA ASN A 189 -25.13 8.85 -1.23
C ASN A 189 -25.22 7.50 -1.94
N ALA A 190 -25.50 7.54 -3.25
CA ALA A 190 -25.66 6.35 -4.08
C ALA A 190 -24.39 5.45 -4.09
N ASN A 191 -23.20 6.04 -4.00
CA ASN A 191 -21.94 5.28 -3.97
C ASN A 191 -21.78 4.53 -2.65
N ALA A 192 -22.13 5.13 -1.52
CA ALA A 192 -22.09 4.45 -0.22
C ALA A 192 -22.99 3.19 -0.22
N TYR A 193 -24.19 3.29 -0.81
CA TYR A 193 -25.07 2.13 -1.03
C TYR A 193 -24.45 1.10 -1.98
N ALA A 194 -23.86 1.51 -3.10
CA ALA A 194 -23.23 0.60 -4.06
C ALA A 194 -22.09 -0.22 -3.41
N TRP A 195 -21.21 0.46 -2.66
CA TRP A 195 -20.13 -0.17 -1.92
C TRP A 195 -20.62 -1.00 -0.74
N ARG A 196 -21.73 -0.63 -0.09
CA ARG A 196 -22.35 -1.45 0.95
C ARG A 196 -22.92 -2.75 0.40
N GLY A 197 -23.51 -2.71 -0.79
CA GLY A 197 -23.92 -3.89 -1.54
C GLY A 197 -22.72 -4.74 -1.99
N ARG A 198 -21.59 -4.12 -2.38
CA ARG A 198 -20.33 -4.84 -2.65
C ARG A 198 -19.84 -5.58 -1.42
N VAL A 199 -19.85 -4.94 -0.24
CA VAL A 199 -19.48 -5.61 1.01
C VAL A 199 -20.43 -6.77 1.33
N ALA A 200 -21.75 -6.57 1.16
CA ALA A 200 -22.75 -7.61 1.35
C ALA A 200 -22.50 -8.83 0.42
N GLN A 201 -22.22 -8.59 -0.86
CA GLN A 201 -21.80 -9.62 -1.80
C GLN A 201 -20.56 -10.39 -1.31
N LEU A 202 -19.54 -9.66 -0.83
CA LEU A 202 -18.27 -10.25 -0.36
C LEU A 202 -18.41 -11.11 0.90
N VAL A 203 -19.44 -10.89 1.71
CA VAL A 203 -19.74 -11.71 2.91
C VAL A 203 -20.87 -12.73 2.69
N GLY A 204 -21.41 -12.82 1.46
CA GLY A 204 -22.49 -13.75 1.12
C GLY A 204 -23.88 -13.32 1.61
N ASP A 205 -24.06 -12.06 1.99
CA ASP A 205 -25.36 -11.48 2.35
C ASP A 205 -26.11 -11.07 1.06
N GLU A 206 -26.81 -12.03 0.47
CA GLU A 206 -27.54 -11.86 -0.79
C GLU A 206 -28.72 -10.89 -0.67
N ASP A 207 -29.44 -10.90 0.46
CA ASP A 207 -30.56 -10.00 0.72
C ASP A 207 -30.09 -8.55 0.89
N GLY A 208 -29.03 -8.35 1.69
CA GLY A 208 -28.40 -7.05 1.85
C GLY A 208 -27.84 -6.54 0.53
N LYS A 209 -27.17 -7.39 -0.25
CA LYS A 209 -26.66 -7.05 -1.59
C LYS A 209 -27.78 -6.53 -2.50
N ALA A 210 -28.87 -7.27 -2.62
CA ALA A 210 -30.02 -6.88 -3.45
C ALA A 210 -30.65 -5.57 -2.97
N LYS A 211 -30.84 -5.41 -1.66
CA LYS A 211 -31.36 -4.19 -1.05
C LYS A 211 -30.48 -2.98 -1.37
N TYR A 212 -29.20 -3.02 -1.04
CA TYR A 212 -28.32 -1.86 -1.17
C TYR A 212 -28.06 -1.47 -2.63
N TRP A 213 -27.95 -2.43 -3.54
CA TRP A 213 -27.84 -2.12 -4.98
C TRP A 213 -29.13 -1.60 -5.60
N THR A 214 -30.30 -1.93 -5.04
CA THR A 214 -31.56 -1.31 -5.44
C THR A 214 -31.60 0.15 -5.04
N GLU A 215 -31.23 0.46 -3.78
CA GLU A 215 -31.14 1.84 -3.29
C GLU A 215 -30.12 2.67 -4.09
N ALA A 216 -28.93 2.11 -4.35
CA ALA A 216 -27.90 2.77 -5.16
C ALA A 216 -28.42 3.19 -6.54
N ARG A 217 -29.14 2.32 -7.25
CA ARG A 217 -29.77 2.63 -8.55
C ARG A 217 -30.90 3.66 -8.46
N GLY A 218 -31.63 3.66 -7.34
CA GLY A 218 -32.69 4.62 -7.07
C GLY A 218 -32.14 6.04 -6.89
N LEU A 219 -31.01 6.16 -6.18
CA LEU A 219 -30.40 7.42 -5.78
C LEU A 219 -29.38 7.97 -6.80
N ALA A 220 -28.82 7.13 -7.66
CA ALA A 220 -27.78 7.54 -8.60
C ALA A 220 -28.30 8.58 -9.62
N PRO A 221 -27.60 9.72 -9.80
CA PRO A 221 -27.94 10.69 -10.84
C PRO A 221 -27.71 10.12 -12.24
N ASP A 222 -26.64 9.33 -12.42
CA ASP A 222 -26.38 8.56 -13.63
C ASP A 222 -26.61 7.07 -13.35
N LYS A 223 -27.79 6.58 -13.78
CA LYS A 223 -28.19 5.18 -13.61
C LYS A 223 -27.31 4.22 -14.43
N ALA A 224 -26.87 4.64 -15.61
CA ALA A 224 -26.07 3.78 -16.49
C ALA A 224 -24.65 3.60 -15.93
N ALA A 225 -24.05 4.66 -15.42
CA ALA A 225 -22.76 4.56 -14.71
C ALA A 225 -22.88 3.66 -13.47
N MET A 226 -23.94 3.83 -12.68
CA MET A 226 -24.18 3.00 -11.49
C MET A 226 -24.38 1.51 -11.84
N ASP A 227 -25.14 1.22 -12.90
CA ASP A 227 -25.32 -0.15 -13.38
C ASP A 227 -24.00 -0.76 -13.84
N ALA A 228 -23.14 0.00 -14.51
CA ALA A 228 -21.80 -0.45 -14.90
C ALA A 228 -20.91 -0.74 -13.68
N THR A 229 -20.95 0.10 -12.65
CA THR A 229 -20.23 -0.13 -11.38
C THR A 229 -20.70 -1.42 -10.71
N ILE A 230 -22.02 -1.62 -10.57
CA ILE A 230 -22.60 -2.82 -9.95
C ILE A 230 -22.27 -4.07 -10.78
N ALA A 231 -22.39 -4.01 -12.11
CA ALA A 231 -21.99 -5.11 -12.98
C ALA A 231 -20.49 -5.46 -12.83
N GLY A 232 -19.64 -4.45 -12.63
CA GLY A 232 -18.23 -4.65 -12.31
C GLY A 232 -18.00 -5.41 -10.99
N PHE A 233 -18.80 -5.11 -9.97
CA PHE A 233 -18.79 -5.85 -8.70
C PHE A 233 -19.28 -7.29 -8.86
N GLU A 234 -20.35 -7.50 -9.63
CA GLU A 234 -20.88 -8.83 -9.94
C GLU A 234 -19.84 -9.68 -10.67
N ALA A 235 -19.22 -9.14 -11.71
CA ALA A 235 -18.18 -9.81 -12.49
C ALA A 235 -16.92 -10.13 -11.67
N ALA A 236 -16.56 -9.26 -10.70
CA ALA A 236 -15.45 -9.52 -9.79
C ALA A 236 -15.73 -10.68 -8.81
N GLY A 237 -17.00 -11.04 -8.61
CA GLY A 237 -17.42 -12.14 -7.76
C GLY A 237 -16.99 -11.99 -6.30
N THR A 238 -16.99 -13.10 -5.56
CA THR A 238 -16.71 -13.17 -4.12
C THR A 238 -15.30 -13.66 -3.81
N ALA A 239 -14.35 -13.47 -4.74
CA ALA A 239 -12.99 -13.99 -4.62
C ALA A 239 -12.48 -13.90 -3.17
N PRO A 240 -11.99 -15.03 -2.60
CA PRO A 240 -11.77 -15.15 -1.18
C PRO A 240 -10.86 -14.01 -0.71
N SER A 241 -11.26 -13.38 0.40
CA SER A 241 -10.36 -12.50 1.13
C SER A 241 -9.04 -13.22 1.31
N ARG A 242 -7.90 -12.59 0.98
CA ARG A 242 -6.60 -13.09 1.46
C ARG A 242 -6.39 -12.81 2.96
N HIS A 243 -7.43 -12.33 3.64
CA HIS A 243 -7.52 -12.12 5.08
C HIS A 243 -8.66 -12.97 5.66
N PRO A 244 -8.43 -13.75 6.73
CA PRO A 244 -9.50 -14.47 7.41
C PRO A 244 -10.56 -13.48 7.91
N GLY A 245 -11.83 -13.75 7.63
CA GLY A 245 -12.94 -12.92 8.12
C GLY A 245 -13.24 -13.17 9.61
N PRO A 246 -14.09 -12.33 10.24
CA PRO A 246 -14.45 -12.49 11.64
C PRO A 246 -15.41 -13.68 11.76
N GLY A 247 -14.95 -14.77 12.39
CA GLY A 247 -15.75 -15.96 12.69
C GLY A 247 -15.24 -17.26 12.09
N GLU A 248 -14.31 -17.21 11.14
CA GLU A 248 -13.56 -18.41 10.77
C GLU A 248 -12.40 -18.52 11.76
N ALA A 249 -12.50 -19.49 12.69
CA ALA A 249 -11.36 -19.86 13.50
C ALA A 249 -10.18 -20.07 12.54
N PRO A 250 -9.03 -19.39 12.73
CA PRO A 250 -7.93 -19.52 11.80
C PRO A 250 -7.69 -21.02 11.62
N ALA A 251 -7.82 -21.49 10.38
CA ALA A 251 -7.41 -22.84 10.02
C ALA A 251 -6.06 -23.01 10.69
N GLN A 252 -5.98 -23.91 11.68
CA GLN A 252 -4.90 -23.96 12.67
C GLN A 252 -3.63 -23.56 11.96
N ALA A 253 -3.21 -22.31 12.18
CA ALA A 253 -2.04 -21.82 11.49
C ALA A 253 -0.99 -22.83 11.91
N GLN A 254 -0.43 -23.56 10.93
CA GLN A 254 0.82 -24.24 11.20
C GLN A 254 1.65 -23.17 11.89
N PRO A 255 2.12 -23.45 13.13
CA PRO A 255 2.91 -22.48 13.88
C PRO A 255 3.87 -21.89 12.87
N ALA A 256 3.85 -20.56 12.71
CA ALA A 256 4.89 -19.91 11.96
C ALA A 256 6.18 -20.54 12.48
N ASP A 257 6.91 -21.22 11.59
CA ASP A 257 8.13 -21.89 11.96
C ASP A 257 9.08 -20.74 12.28
N ASP A 258 9.08 -20.29 13.54
CA ASP A 258 9.61 -19.00 13.97
C ASP A 258 11.14 -18.97 13.82
N GLY A 259 11.76 -20.01 13.25
CA GLY A 259 13.20 -20.20 13.10
C GLY A 259 13.94 -20.29 14.44
N GLY A 260 13.20 -20.33 15.55
CA GLY A 260 13.73 -20.21 16.89
C GLY A 260 14.49 -18.90 17.13
N THR A 261 15.23 -18.85 18.24
CA THR A 261 16.24 -17.81 18.52
C THR A 261 17.52 -18.00 17.69
N GLU A 262 17.49 -18.87 16.69
CA GLU A 262 18.67 -19.23 15.91
C GLU A 262 19.05 -18.14 14.90
N ALA A 263 20.17 -18.38 14.22
CA ALA A 263 20.84 -17.42 13.37
C ALA A 263 19.97 -17.02 12.16
N PHE A 264 19.43 -15.80 12.20
CA PHE A 264 18.82 -15.19 11.03
C PHE A 264 19.88 -14.30 10.34
N GLU A 265 20.53 -14.83 9.30
CA GLU A 265 21.47 -14.04 8.48
C GLU A 265 20.71 -12.91 7.77
N GLY A 266 21.13 -11.67 8.04
CA GLY A 266 20.51 -10.48 7.46
C GLY A 266 19.35 -9.89 8.25
N GLY A 267 19.23 -10.16 9.56
CA GLY A 267 18.18 -9.59 10.40
C GLY A 267 18.42 -9.80 11.89
N VAL A 268 17.40 -9.63 12.74
CA VAL A 268 17.52 -9.72 14.21
C VAL A 268 16.60 -10.80 14.77
N SER A 269 17.01 -11.44 15.87
CA SER A 269 16.18 -12.47 16.53
C SER A 269 16.15 -12.34 18.05
N GLY A 270 15.06 -12.81 18.66
CA GLY A 270 14.84 -12.63 20.08
C GLY A 270 13.60 -13.32 20.64
N THR A 271 13.23 -12.91 21.85
CA THR A 271 12.07 -13.39 22.59
C THR A 271 11.33 -12.20 23.21
N VAL A 272 10.02 -12.14 22.99
CA VAL A 272 9.10 -11.26 23.70
C VAL A 272 8.51 -12.02 24.87
N LYS A 273 8.49 -11.39 26.06
CA LYS A 273 7.89 -11.95 27.27
C LYS A 273 7.03 -10.88 27.95
N LEU A 274 6.09 -11.32 28.77
CA LEU A 274 5.30 -10.43 29.62
C LEU A 274 6.05 -10.12 30.91
N ALA A 275 5.96 -8.88 31.38
CA ALA A 275 6.38 -8.52 32.74
C ALA A 275 5.55 -9.30 33.77
N ALA A 276 6.12 -9.51 34.95
CA ALA A 276 5.42 -10.22 36.03
C ALA A 276 4.10 -9.50 36.40
N GLY A 277 2.99 -10.22 36.33
CA GLY A 277 1.65 -9.69 36.62
C GLY A 277 0.97 -8.96 35.47
N ALA A 278 1.60 -8.85 34.29
CA ALA A 278 0.95 -8.32 33.10
C ALA A 278 0.03 -9.38 32.47
N THR A 279 -1.18 -8.97 32.10
CA THR A 279 -2.17 -9.85 31.45
C THR A 279 -2.39 -9.36 30.02
N PRO A 280 -2.18 -10.20 28.99
CA PRO A 280 -2.40 -9.80 27.62
C PRO A 280 -3.91 -9.63 27.35
N PRO A 281 -4.35 -8.56 26.65
CA PRO A 281 -5.74 -8.41 26.26
C PRO A 281 -6.22 -9.58 25.38
N ALA A 282 -7.49 -9.95 25.49
CA ALA A 282 -8.08 -10.99 24.65
C ALA A 282 -8.11 -10.52 23.18
N GLY A 283 -7.59 -11.34 22.26
CA GLY A 283 -7.48 -10.97 20.84
C GLY A 283 -6.36 -9.98 20.52
N ALA A 284 -5.46 -9.69 21.47
CA ALA A 284 -4.38 -8.76 21.25
C ALA A 284 -3.49 -9.14 20.06
N VAL A 285 -2.92 -8.13 19.41
CA VAL A 285 -1.99 -8.27 18.30
C VAL A 285 -0.62 -7.77 18.75
N LEU A 286 0.41 -8.58 18.55
CA LEU A 286 1.79 -8.18 18.78
C LEU A 286 2.38 -7.59 17.50
N PHE A 287 2.76 -6.31 17.57
CA PHE A 287 3.53 -5.63 16.55
C PHE A 287 5.00 -5.56 16.97
N LEU A 288 5.88 -6.12 16.14
CA LEU A 288 7.33 -5.98 16.24
C LEU A 288 7.78 -4.95 15.21
N ILE A 289 8.46 -3.91 15.67
CA ILE A 289 8.77 -2.73 14.88
C ILE A 289 10.28 -2.49 14.93
N ALA A 290 10.91 -2.40 13.76
CA ALA A 290 12.30 -1.97 13.60
C ALA A 290 12.36 -0.61 12.89
N ARG A 291 13.12 0.33 13.46
CA ARG A 291 13.33 1.67 12.89
C ARG A 291 14.81 1.98 12.77
N VAL A 292 15.19 2.71 11.72
CA VAL A 292 16.55 3.25 11.60
C VAL A 292 16.78 4.23 12.77
N PRO A 293 17.92 4.13 13.50
CA PRO A 293 18.24 5.04 14.59
C PRO A 293 18.22 6.51 14.14
N GLY A 294 17.71 7.39 14.99
CA GLY A 294 17.61 8.82 14.67
C GLY A 294 16.43 9.21 13.76
N ALA A 295 15.69 8.26 13.19
CA ALA A 295 14.44 8.54 12.46
C ALA A 295 13.31 8.88 13.45
N ALA A 296 13.13 10.17 13.74
CA ALA A 296 12.00 10.66 14.53
C ALA A 296 10.75 10.78 13.62
N GLY A 297 10.00 9.69 13.50
CA GLY A 297 8.77 9.62 12.68
C GLY A 297 8.98 9.02 11.29
N GLY A 298 7.87 8.70 10.61
CA GLY A 298 7.84 7.98 9.33
C GLY A 298 7.50 6.49 9.45
N PRO A 299 7.29 5.79 8.31
CA PRO A 299 7.02 4.36 8.29
C PRO A 299 8.21 3.58 8.88
N PRO A 300 7.96 2.49 9.64
CA PRO A 300 9.03 1.63 10.13
C PRO A 300 9.90 1.08 8.99
N ALA A 301 11.16 0.80 9.30
CA ALA A 301 12.06 0.16 8.34
C ALA A 301 11.62 -1.29 8.08
N ALA A 302 11.30 -2.02 9.16
CA ALA A 302 10.70 -3.34 9.08
C ALA A 302 9.61 -3.52 10.16
N THR A 303 8.59 -4.32 9.88
CA THR A 303 7.52 -4.60 10.84
C THR A 303 6.97 -6.00 10.65
N ARG A 304 6.67 -6.67 11.78
CA ARG A 304 5.96 -7.94 11.80
C ARG A 304 4.73 -7.85 12.69
N LYS A 305 3.61 -8.39 12.21
CA LYS A 305 2.33 -8.49 12.92
C LYS A 305 2.09 -9.95 13.31
N ILE A 306 1.83 -10.21 14.59
CA ILE A 306 1.52 -11.54 15.13
C ILE A 306 0.15 -11.45 15.80
N VAL A 307 -0.84 -12.15 15.25
CA VAL A 307 -2.20 -12.20 15.78
C VAL A 307 -2.29 -13.27 16.87
N SER A 308 -2.98 -12.97 17.97
CA SER A 308 -3.18 -13.88 19.11
C SER A 308 -1.85 -14.48 19.64
N PRO A 309 -0.88 -13.63 20.04
CA PRO A 309 0.43 -14.09 20.48
C PRO A 309 0.34 -14.86 21.80
N THR A 310 1.09 -15.96 21.88
CA THR A 310 1.36 -16.68 23.14
C THR A 310 2.74 -16.29 23.66
N PHE A 311 2.88 -16.12 24.98
CA PHE A 311 4.13 -15.68 25.60
C PHE A 311 4.72 -16.77 26.50
N PRO A 312 6.06 -16.92 26.55
CA PRO A 312 7.06 -16.17 25.78
C PRO A 312 7.03 -16.49 24.27
N ARG A 313 7.24 -15.47 23.43
CA ARG A 313 7.16 -15.55 21.96
C ARG A 313 8.53 -15.35 21.34
N ALA A 314 9.06 -16.34 20.62
CA ALA A 314 10.24 -16.14 19.78
C ALA A 314 9.91 -15.27 18.57
N PHE A 315 10.88 -14.49 18.08
CA PHE A 315 10.71 -13.69 16.87
C PHE A 315 11.99 -13.55 16.06
N THR A 316 11.80 -13.30 14.77
CA THR A 316 12.81 -12.81 13.82
C THR A 316 12.29 -11.54 13.14
N LEU A 317 13.18 -10.65 12.71
CA LEU A 317 12.86 -9.54 11.80
C LEU A 317 13.97 -9.50 10.74
N GLY A 318 13.61 -9.59 9.47
CA GLY A 318 14.54 -9.75 8.36
C GLY A 318 14.15 -8.99 7.10
N PRO A 319 14.82 -9.26 5.95
CA PRO A 319 14.54 -8.61 4.68
C PRO A 319 13.07 -8.79 4.23
N SER A 320 12.44 -9.91 4.57
CA SER A 320 11.02 -10.17 4.31
C SER A 320 10.06 -9.26 5.08
N ASP A 321 10.53 -8.66 6.17
CA ASP A 321 9.73 -7.77 7.03
C ASP A 321 9.96 -6.28 6.68
N VAL A 322 10.85 -5.97 5.73
CA VAL A 322 11.19 -4.60 5.32
C VAL A 322 10.05 -3.99 4.49
N MET A 323 9.51 -2.86 4.94
CA MET A 323 8.28 -2.26 4.38
C MET A 323 8.47 -1.73 2.95
N MET A 324 9.63 -1.15 2.65
CA MET A 324 9.97 -0.61 1.32
C MET A 324 10.68 -1.63 0.42
N GLY A 325 10.78 -2.89 0.87
CA GLY A 325 11.63 -3.90 0.27
C GLY A 325 13.13 -3.60 0.41
N GLY A 326 13.97 -4.59 0.07
CA GLY A 326 15.43 -4.47 0.12
C GLY A 326 16.07 -5.17 1.32
N ALA A 327 17.32 -4.84 1.60
CA ALA A 327 18.06 -5.43 2.72
C ALA A 327 17.57 -4.88 4.06
N PHE A 328 17.65 -5.70 5.11
CA PHE A 328 17.42 -5.24 6.47
C PHE A 328 18.51 -4.22 6.85
N PRO A 329 18.17 -3.09 7.50
CA PRO A 329 19.16 -2.08 7.85
C PRO A 329 20.25 -2.62 8.78
N GLU A 330 21.49 -2.14 8.60
CA GLU A 330 22.64 -2.58 9.40
C GLU A 330 22.47 -2.28 10.90
N SER A 331 21.82 -1.17 11.23
CA SER A 331 21.49 -0.78 12.60
C SER A 331 20.02 -0.38 12.70
N VAL A 332 19.32 -0.88 13.72
CA VAL A 332 17.91 -0.58 14.01
C VAL A 332 17.66 -0.39 15.50
N THR A 333 16.61 0.34 15.86
CA THR A 333 15.96 0.23 17.17
C THR A 333 14.81 -0.76 17.06
N VAL A 334 14.61 -1.60 18.09
CA VAL A 334 13.56 -2.63 18.09
C VAL A 334 12.56 -2.36 19.21
N GLN A 335 11.28 -2.36 18.85
CA GLN A 335 10.16 -2.17 19.77
C GLN A 335 9.13 -3.28 19.55
N ALA A 336 8.50 -3.72 20.64
CA ALA A 336 7.29 -4.54 20.62
C ALA A 336 6.13 -3.75 21.24
N ARG A 337 4.96 -3.83 20.61
CA ARG A 337 3.69 -3.35 21.16
C ARG A 337 2.67 -4.47 21.13
N LEU A 338 2.03 -4.73 22.25
CA LEU A 338 0.87 -5.59 22.35
C LEU A 338 -0.38 -4.70 22.36
N ASP A 339 -1.09 -4.77 21.27
CA ASP A 339 -2.16 -3.87 20.89
C ASP A 339 -3.51 -4.56 21.07
N SER A 340 -4.45 -3.88 21.72
CA SER A 340 -5.74 -4.47 22.10
C SER A 340 -6.80 -4.45 20.99
N ASP A 341 -6.72 -3.50 20.06
CA ASP A 341 -7.73 -3.31 18.98
C ASP A 341 -7.26 -3.79 17.60
N GLY A 342 -5.99 -4.20 17.49
CA GLY A 342 -5.37 -4.72 16.27
C GLY A 342 -5.03 -3.65 15.23
N ASN A 343 -5.16 -2.36 15.58
CA ASN A 343 -4.91 -1.24 14.70
C ASN A 343 -3.52 -0.61 14.97
N PRO A 344 -2.58 -0.68 14.00
CA PRO A 344 -1.22 -0.21 14.20
C PRO A 344 -1.11 1.31 14.45
N MET A 345 -2.15 2.08 14.11
CA MET A 345 -2.16 3.55 14.20
C MET A 345 -2.72 4.10 15.51
N THR A 346 -3.62 3.36 16.16
CA THR A 346 -4.09 3.70 17.51
C THR A 346 -3.00 3.30 18.51
N ARG A 347 -2.95 4.04 19.63
CA ARG A 347 -2.07 3.77 20.76
C ARG A 347 -2.91 3.93 22.00
N ASP A 348 -3.34 2.82 22.60
CA ASP A 348 -4.10 2.86 23.83
C ASP A 348 -3.12 2.95 25.03
N PRO A 349 -3.39 3.76 26.06
CA PRO A 349 -2.56 3.80 27.27
C PRO A 349 -2.42 2.44 27.99
N SER A 350 -3.36 1.52 27.76
CA SER A 350 -3.34 0.16 28.31
C SER A 350 -2.49 -0.82 27.50
N ASP A 351 -2.01 -0.44 26.31
CA ASP A 351 -1.16 -1.28 25.49
C ASP A 351 0.16 -1.57 26.21
N LEU A 352 0.55 -2.85 26.20
CA LEU A 352 1.86 -3.23 26.75
C LEU A 352 2.92 -2.95 25.71
N VAL A 353 4.00 -2.30 26.10
CA VAL A 353 5.11 -1.93 25.24
C VAL A 353 6.43 -2.43 25.80
N ALA A 354 7.37 -2.69 24.90
CA ALA A 354 8.75 -3.00 25.24
C ALA A 354 9.64 -2.36 24.19
N SER A 355 10.71 -1.70 24.62
CA SER A 355 11.73 -1.17 23.71
C SER A 355 13.09 -1.70 24.12
N TRP A 356 13.88 -2.14 23.15
CA TRP A 356 15.28 -2.42 23.40
C TRP A 356 16.00 -1.08 23.69
N PRO A 357 16.80 -0.98 24.77
CA PRO A 357 17.33 0.29 25.27
C PRO A 357 18.41 0.93 24.38
N GLY A 358 18.78 0.31 23.27
CA GLY A 358 19.80 0.82 22.36
C GLY A 358 19.58 0.42 20.91
N GLU A 359 20.63 0.57 20.12
CA GLU A 359 20.67 0.07 18.75
C GLU A 359 20.93 -1.43 18.73
N VAL A 360 20.44 -2.08 17.69
CA VAL A 360 20.55 -3.50 17.41
C VAL A 360 21.16 -3.63 16.02
N GLN A 361 22.23 -4.40 15.91
CA GLN A 361 22.89 -4.63 14.62
C GLN A 361 22.22 -5.77 13.86
N ALA A 362 22.20 -5.69 12.53
CA ALA A 362 21.83 -6.82 11.68
C ALA A 362 22.70 -8.04 12.03
N GLY A 363 22.05 -9.18 12.26
CA GLY A 363 22.66 -10.41 12.75
C GLY A 363 22.63 -10.58 14.28
N GLN A 364 22.21 -9.57 15.05
CA GLN A 364 22.14 -9.65 16.51
C GLN A 364 21.01 -10.58 16.98
N ARG A 365 21.30 -11.37 18.01
CA ARG A 365 20.46 -12.46 18.52
C ARG A 365 20.21 -12.31 20.01
N GLY A 366 19.24 -13.07 20.52
CA GLY A 366 18.96 -13.15 21.95
C GLY A 366 18.39 -11.86 22.53
N ILE A 367 17.75 -11.02 21.70
CA ILE A 367 17.07 -9.81 22.16
C ILE A 367 15.91 -10.22 23.04
N VAL A 368 15.81 -9.66 24.25
CA VAL A 368 14.69 -9.92 25.15
C VAL A 368 13.88 -8.65 25.31
N LEU A 369 12.63 -8.69 24.84
CA LEU A 369 11.67 -7.60 24.98
C LEU A 369 10.66 -7.97 26.06
N GLU A 370 10.64 -7.20 27.15
CA GLU A 370 9.71 -7.40 28.26
C GLU A 370 8.56 -6.39 28.18
N LEU A 371 7.38 -6.88 27.81
CA LEU A 371 6.16 -6.09 27.66
C LEU A 371 5.62 -5.67 29.03
N ALA A 372 5.51 -4.37 29.24
CA ALA A 372 4.95 -3.74 30.43
C ALA A 372 4.02 -2.58 30.03
N PRO A 373 3.11 -2.11 30.91
CA PRO A 373 2.26 -0.95 30.62
C PRO A 373 3.10 0.25 30.19
N GLY A 374 2.65 0.96 29.14
CA GLY A 374 3.28 2.20 28.68
C GLY A 374 3.39 3.22 29.81
N ARG A 375 4.56 3.84 29.97
CA ARG A 375 4.76 4.96 30.90
C ARG A 375 4.30 6.27 30.30
#